data_AF-A0A6P8B1E4-F1
#
_entry.id   AF-A0A6P8B1E4-F1
#
_cell.length_a   1.000
_cell.length_b   1.000
_cell.length_c   1.000
_cell.angle_alpha   90.00
_cell.angle_beta   90.00
_cell.angle_gamma   90.00
#
_symmetry.space_group_name_H-M   'P 1'
#
loop_
_entity.id
_entity.type
_entity.pdbx_description
1 polymer ?
#
loop_
_entity_poly.entity_id
_entity_poly.type
_entity_poly.pdbx_seq_one_letter_code
_entity_poly.pdbx_strand_id
1 'polypeptide(L)'
;MKVTAAAATFGLATLVSAVNTDRHQARDLDTTLRVMNNVLDQMVVVDNTISAFKDATDLPAVMEVGTKMIAIIRASDEEILTMTPVPLQDAMTFQPLSDKLNAQGDKLLENVEAKVPLFGKAGVCPTLHTAVSTMGAGVVKLMNDVSDKFPQEGRQNNAHTIQHFTDSFASAVAKLKACADVNNAGGGKHGGDYDSAPAPSATYKPAATATGVVPPPRVSGGARNGTEGATKTPIVTAGASSVVAKGLVAALVAAFFL
;
A
#
# COMPACT_ATOMS: atom_id res chain seq x y z
N MET A 1 30.04 -26.21 -62.44
CA MET A 1 29.03 -26.39 -61.37
C MET A 1 29.73 -26.31 -60.02
N LYS A 2 29.42 -25.30 -59.20
CA LYS A 2 29.40 -25.34 -57.73
C LYS A 2 29.12 -23.92 -57.24
N VAL A 3 27.84 -23.67 -56.96
CA VAL A 3 27.36 -22.45 -56.29
C VAL A 3 27.39 -22.77 -54.80
N THR A 4 28.26 -22.08 -54.06
CA THR A 4 28.38 -22.21 -52.61
C THR A 4 27.35 -21.30 -51.97
N ALA A 5 26.24 -21.88 -51.50
CA ALA A 5 25.25 -21.20 -50.68
C ALA A 5 25.64 -21.39 -49.20
N ALA A 6 26.04 -20.31 -48.53
CA ALA A 6 26.18 -20.24 -47.09
C ALA A 6 25.67 -18.87 -46.63
N ALA A 7 24.38 -18.78 -46.34
CA ALA A 7 23.80 -17.60 -45.73
C ALA A 7 22.65 -18.00 -44.80
N ALA A 8 22.58 -17.31 -43.67
CA ALA A 8 21.48 -17.20 -42.72
C ALA A 8 21.25 -18.40 -41.76
N THR A 9 21.93 -18.35 -40.62
CA THR A 9 21.45 -19.01 -39.38
C THR A 9 21.78 -18.17 -38.14
N PHE A 10 21.52 -16.86 -38.19
CA PHE A 10 21.59 -15.96 -37.03
C PHE A 10 20.35 -15.07 -37.06
N GLY A 11 19.29 -15.41 -36.32
CA GLY A 11 18.09 -14.57 -36.32
C GLY A 11 16.91 -15.01 -35.44
N LEU A 12 17.08 -15.92 -34.48
CA LEU A 12 15.95 -16.42 -33.66
C LEU A 12 16.13 -16.26 -32.14
N ALA A 13 17.27 -15.80 -31.65
CA ALA A 13 17.51 -15.65 -30.21
C ALA A 13 17.01 -14.32 -29.62
N THR A 14 16.76 -13.29 -30.43
CA THR A 14 16.40 -11.95 -29.95
C THR A 14 14.91 -11.71 -29.75
N LEU A 15 14.03 -12.57 -30.28
CA LEU A 15 12.57 -12.41 -30.16
C LEU A 15 12.00 -13.04 -28.88
N VAL A 16 12.67 -14.03 -28.28
CA VAL A 16 12.18 -14.71 -27.07
C VAL A 16 12.40 -13.86 -25.80
N SER A 17 13.44 -13.03 -25.78
CA SER A 17 13.75 -12.17 -24.63
C SER A 17 12.78 -11.00 -24.45
N ALA A 18 12.24 -10.44 -25.55
CA ALA A 18 11.26 -9.35 -25.49
C ALA A 18 9.93 -9.81 -24.86
N VAL A 19 9.41 -10.97 -25.31
CA VAL A 19 8.12 -11.50 -24.83
C VAL A 19 8.14 -11.92 -23.35
N ASN A 20 9.30 -12.36 -22.83
CA ASN A 20 9.44 -12.65 -21.41
C ASN A 20 9.50 -11.37 -20.55
N THR A 21 10.12 -10.31 -21.06
CA THR A 21 10.21 -9.02 -20.35
C THR A 21 8.82 -8.39 -20.17
N ASP A 22 8.00 -8.40 -21.23
CA ASP A 22 6.63 -7.87 -21.18
C ASP A 22 5.73 -8.63 -20.19
N ARG A 23 5.87 -9.96 -20.10
CA ARG A 23 5.10 -10.77 -19.13
C ARG A 23 5.53 -10.54 -17.69
N HIS A 24 6.82 -10.30 -17.44
CA HIS A 24 7.32 -9.97 -16.11
C HIS A 24 6.82 -8.59 -15.66
N GLN A 25 6.87 -7.58 -16.53
CA GLN A 25 6.36 -6.24 -16.23
C GLN A 25 4.86 -6.22 -15.94
N ALA A 26 4.03 -6.94 -16.71
CA ALA A 26 2.59 -6.98 -16.45
C ALA A 26 2.24 -7.64 -15.10
N ARG A 27 3.02 -8.66 -14.68
CA ARG A 27 2.85 -9.32 -13.38
C ARG A 27 3.28 -8.42 -12.22
N ASP A 28 4.33 -7.65 -12.45
CA ASP A 28 4.88 -6.69 -11.50
C ASP A 28 3.90 -5.52 -11.28
N LEU A 29 3.29 -4.99 -12.35
CA LEU A 29 2.23 -3.98 -12.28
C LEU A 29 1.02 -4.47 -11.45
N ASP A 30 0.52 -5.69 -11.72
CA ASP A 30 -0.59 -6.27 -10.96
C ASP A 30 -0.23 -6.44 -9.47
N THR A 31 1.03 -6.80 -9.18
CA THR A 31 1.53 -6.93 -7.80
C THR A 31 1.51 -5.59 -7.09
N THR A 32 2.05 -4.51 -7.68
CA THR A 32 2.00 -3.18 -7.05
C THR A 32 0.56 -2.68 -6.90
N LEU A 33 -0.32 -2.86 -7.90
CA LEU A 33 -1.72 -2.46 -7.77
C LEU A 33 -2.41 -3.19 -6.63
N ARG A 34 -2.18 -4.50 -6.49
CA ARG A 34 -2.75 -5.30 -5.40
C ARG A 34 -2.23 -4.85 -4.04
N VAL A 35 -0.92 -4.69 -3.91
CA VAL A 35 -0.26 -4.19 -2.70
C VAL A 35 -0.84 -2.85 -2.28
N MET A 36 -0.95 -1.89 -3.20
CA MET A 36 -1.45 -0.55 -2.93
C MET A 36 -2.94 -0.53 -2.57
N ASN A 37 -3.77 -1.38 -3.20
CA ASN A 37 -5.16 -1.54 -2.80
C ASN A 37 -5.30 -2.16 -1.40
N ASN A 38 -4.47 -3.15 -1.05
CA ASN A 38 -4.47 -3.73 0.31
C ASN A 38 -4.13 -2.68 1.38
N VAL A 39 -3.15 -1.81 1.10
CA VAL A 39 -2.78 -0.68 1.96
C VAL A 39 -3.96 0.29 2.06
N LEU A 40 -4.59 0.67 0.95
CA LEU A 40 -5.75 1.57 0.94
C LEU A 40 -6.92 1.03 1.76
N ASP A 41 -7.30 -0.23 1.53
CA ASP A 41 -8.42 -0.88 2.23
C ASP A 41 -8.16 -0.90 3.74
N GLN A 42 -6.93 -1.22 4.14
CA GLN A 42 -6.58 -1.23 5.56
C GLN A 42 -6.52 0.19 6.16
N MET A 43 -6.11 1.21 5.40
CA MET A 43 -6.20 2.61 5.85
C MET A 43 -7.64 3.04 6.10
N VAL A 44 -8.59 2.62 5.26
CA VAL A 44 -10.03 2.86 5.47
C VAL A 44 -10.50 2.19 6.75
N VAL A 45 -10.07 0.95 7.02
CA VAL A 45 -10.41 0.25 8.27
C VAL A 45 -9.86 0.98 9.49
N VAL A 46 -8.59 1.35 9.48
CA VAL A 46 -7.97 2.11 10.59
C VAL A 46 -8.67 3.45 10.80
N ASP A 47 -8.94 4.18 9.73
CA ASP A 47 -9.65 5.47 9.75
C ASP A 47 -11.04 5.36 10.38
N ASN A 48 -11.81 4.35 9.97
CA ASN A 48 -13.14 4.10 10.54
C ASN A 48 -13.07 3.75 12.02
N THR A 49 -12.11 2.92 12.44
CA THR A 49 -11.92 2.55 13.86
C THR A 49 -11.51 3.76 14.70
N ILE A 50 -10.60 4.60 14.20
CA ILE A 50 -10.17 5.83 14.89
C ILE A 50 -11.31 6.84 14.97
N SER A 51 -12.05 7.03 13.88
CA SER A 51 -13.23 7.90 13.84
C SER A 51 -14.29 7.45 14.84
N ALA A 52 -14.47 6.15 15.03
CA ALA A 52 -15.40 5.56 15.97
C ALA A 52 -14.93 5.59 17.44
N PHE A 53 -13.65 5.88 17.71
CA PHE A 53 -13.09 5.89 19.07
C PHE A 53 -13.82 6.88 19.97
N LYS A 54 -14.24 6.41 21.15
CA LYS A 54 -14.94 7.18 22.18
C LYS A 54 -14.13 7.27 23.46
N ASP A 55 -13.57 6.15 23.91
CA ASP A 55 -12.81 6.06 25.16
C ASP A 55 -11.82 4.89 25.16
N ALA A 56 -11.15 4.67 26.30
CA ALA A 56 -10.11 3.66 26.44
C ALA A 56 -10.57 2.22 26.14
N THR A 57 -11.87 1.92 26.22
CA THR A 57 -12.41 0.58 25.91
C THR A 57 -12.29 0.22 24.43
N ASP A 58 -12.18 1.22 23.56
CA ASP A 58 -11.98 1.04 22.11
C ASP A 58 -10.50 0.82 21.72
N LEU A 59 -9.56 1.05 22.66
CA LEU A 59 -8.13 0.94 22.38
C LEU A 59 -7.72 -0.42 21.80
N PRO A 60 -8.21 -1.58 22.30
CA PRO A 60 -7.85 -2.87 21.73
C PRO A 60 -8.18 -2.99 20.23
N ALA A 61 -9.34 -2.47 19.81
CA ALA A 61 -9.74 -2.47 18.41
C ALA A 61 -8.83 -1.58 17.56
N VAL A 62 -8.48 -0.39 18.05
CA VAL A 62 -7.52 0.52 17.37
C VAL A 62 -6.14 -0.14 17.24
N MET A 63 -5.66 -0.81 18.28
CA MET A 63 -4.36 -1.49 18.27
C MET A 63 -4.34 -2.71 17.36
N GLU A 64 -5.43 -3.47 17.29
CA GLU A 64 -5.57 -4.59 16.37
C GLU A 64 -5.46 -4.13 14.91
N VAL A 65 -6.26 -3.12 14.52
CA VAL A 65 -6.25 -2.62 13.14
C VAL A 65 -4.94 -1.91 12.78
N GLY A 66 -4.32 -1.21 13.73
CA GLY A 66 -3.01 -0.58 13.55
C GLY A 66 -1.89 -1.61 13.39
N THR A 67 -1.89 -2.67 14.19
CA THR A 67 -0.91 -3.77 14.07
C THR A 67 -1.06 -4.48 12.73
N LYS A 68 -2.30 -4.72 12.29
CA LYS A 68 -2.59 -5.30 10.98
C LYS A 68 -2.12 -4.39 9.83
N MET A 69 -2.29 -3.08 9.96
CA MET A 69 -1.76 -2.10 9.00
C MET A 69 -0.24 -2.18 8.90
N ILE A 70 0.47 -2.21 10.03
CA ILE A 70 1.93 -2.35 10.06
C ILE A 70 2.37 -3.66 9.38
N ALA A 71 1.66 -4.76 9.62
CA ALA A 71 1.95 -6.04 8.97
C ALA A 71 1.73 -5.99 7.45
N ILE A 72 0.64 -5.36 6.99
CA ILE A 72 0.37 -5.17 5.56
C ILE A 72 1.43 -4.30 4.91
N ILE A 73 1.84 -3.20 5.53
CA ILE A 73 2.91 -2.33 5.02
C ILE A 73 4.22 -3.12 4.88
N ARG A 74 4.60 -3.93 5.87
CA ARG A 74 5.82 -4.74 5.81
C ARG A 74 5.78 -5.80 4.72
N ALA A 75 4.66 -6.53 4.61
CA ALA A 75 4.49 -7.52 3.54
C ALA A 75 4.53 -6.86 2.15
N SER A 76 3.89 -5.70 2.04
CA SER A 76 3.89 -4.88 0.82
C SER A 76 5.30 -4.46 0.42
N ASP A 77 6.07 -3.97 1.38
CA ASP A 77 7.46 -3.55 1.21
C ASP A 77 8.35 -4.71 0.71
N GLU A 78 8.23 -5.89 1.33
CA GLU A 78 8.92 -7.10 0.90
C GLU A 78 8.55 -7.51 -0.54
N GLU A 79 7.26 -7.42 -0.91
CA GLU A 79 6.82 -7.71 -2.29
C GLU A 79 7.40 -6.71 -3.29
N ILE A 80 7.33 -5.40 -3.01
CA ILE A 80 7.87 -4.35 -3.89
C ILE A 80 9.37 -4.50 -4.08
N LEU A 81 10.14 -4.83 -3.05
CA LEU A 81 11.59 -4.98 -3.16
C LEU A 81 11.99 -6.03 -4.21
N THR A 82 11.19 -7.09 -4.37
CA THR A 82 11.43 -8.16 -5.35
C THR A 82 11.06 -7.80 -6.80
N MET A 83 10.37 -6.67 -7.00
CA MET A 83 9.89 -6.27 -8.32
C MET A 83 10.97 -5.67 -9.21
N THR A 84 10.78 -5.80 -10.51
CA THR A 84 11.58 -5.10 -11.53
C THR A 84 11.11 -3.65 -11.69
N PRO A 85 11.95 -2.76 -12.27
CA PRO A 85 11.55 -1.39 -12.57
C PRO A 85 10.30 -1.34 -13.47
N VAL A 86 9.36 -0.48 -13.11
CA VAL A 86 8.09 -0.28 -13.80
C VAL A 86 8.28 0.76 -14.92
N PRO A 87 7.84 0.49 -16.16
CA PRO A 87 7.94 1.45 -17.24
C PRO A 87 7.02 2.67 -17.01
N LEU A 88 7.37 3.82 -17.59
CA LEU A 88 6.65 5.08 -17.37
C LEU A 88 5.14 4.99 -17.69
N GLN A 89 4.79 4.24 -18.74
CA GLN A 89 3.40 4.09 -19.16
C GLN A 89 2.54 3.37 -18.11
N ASP A 90 3.13 2.39 -17.42
CA ASP A 90 2.48 1.67 -16.32
C ASP A 90 2.41 2.54 -15.08
N ALA A 91 3.41 3.40 -14.84
CA ALA A 91 3.39 4.40 -13.78
C ALA A 91 2.17 5.34 -13.87
N MET A 92 1.76 5.73 -15.09
CA MET A 92 0.58 6.56 -15.28
C MET A 92 -0.71 5.87 -14.83
N THR A 93 -0.77 4.53 -14.88
CA THR A 93 -1.94 3.77 -14.41
C THR A 93 -2.06 3.75 -12.89
N PHE A 94 -0.97 4.06 -12.16
CA PHE A 94 -0.97 4.19 -10.70
C PHE A 94 -1.57 5.49 -10.21
N GLN A 95 -1.59 6.55 -11.02
CA GLN A 95 -1.98 7.88 -10.57
C GLN A 95 -3.34 7.91 -9.83
N PRO A 96 -4.43 7.30 -10.36
CA PRO A 96 -5.72 7.33 -9.68
C PRO A 96 -5.73 6.59 -8.34
N LEU A 97 -4.89 5.56 -8.19
CA LEU A 97 -4.76 4.82 -6.93
C LEU A 97 -3.90 5.61 -5.93
N SER A 98 -2.82 6.25 -6.40
CA SER A 98 -2.02 7.16 -5.59
C SER A 98 -2.88 8.30 -5.05
N ASP A 99 -3.72 8.94 -5.88
CA ASP A 99 -4.58 10.04 -5.44
C ASP A 99 -5.57 9.59 -4.36
N LYS A 100 -6.11 8.37 -4.46
CA LYS A 100 -6.97 7.77 -3.43
C LYS A 100 -6.22 7.47 -2.13
N LEU A 101 -5.01 6.91 -2.22
CA LEU A 101 -4.16 6.68 -1.07
C LEU A 101 -3.82 8.00 -0.36
N ASN A 102 -3.47 9.04 -1.12
CA ASN A 102 -3.23 10.38 -0.63
C ASN A 102 -4.43 10.91 0.14
N ALA A 103 -5.59 10.97 -0.51
CA ALA A 103 -6.82 11.47 0.10
C ALA A 103 -7.24 10.67 1.35
N GLN A 104 -7.12 9.33 1.32
CA GLN A 104 -7.46 8.49 2.47
C GLN A 104 -6.45 8.66 3.61
N GLY A 105 -5.17 8.87 3.30
CA GLY A 105 -4.13 9.10 4.29
C GLY A 105 -4.25 10.46 4.97
N ASP A 106 -4.54 11.51 4.21
CA ASP A 106 -4.85 12.84 4.75
C ASP A 106 -6.05 12.75 5.70
N LYS A 107 -7.14 12.12 5.24
CA LYS A 107 -8.35 11.91 6.06
C LYS A 107 -8.07 11.15 7.36
N LEU A 108 -7.29 10.07 7.28
CA LEU A 108 -6.88 9.29 8.46
C LEU A 108 -6.11 10.16 9.45
N LEU A 109 -5.14 10.93 8.99
CA LEU A 109 -4.31 11.78 9.84
C LEU A 109 -5.12 12.94 10.45
N GLU A 110 -5.99 13.58 9.68
CA GLU A 110 -6.95 14.57 10.20
C GLU A 110 -7.83 13.99 11.31
N ASN A 111 -8.33 12.76 11.13
CA ASN A 111 -9.13 12.08 12.14
C ASN A 111 -8.33 11.71 13.39
N VAL A 112 -7.07 11.29 13.25
CA VAL A 112 -6.15 11.09 14.37
C VAL A 112 -6.00 12.38 15.16
N GLU A 113 -5.70 13.48 14.47
CA GLU A 113 -5.48 14.79 15.11
C GLU A 113 -6.74 15.30 15.82
N ALA A 114 -7.91 15.17 15.18
CA ALA A 114 -9.20 15.56 15.75
C ALA A 114 -9.54 14.75 17.03
N LYS A 115 -9.04 13.51 17.13
CA LYS A 115 -9.27 12.63 18.28
C LYS A 115 -8.26 12.79 19.41
N VAL A 116 -7.17 13.55 19.21
CA VAL A 116 -6.15 13.80 20.26
C VAL A 116 -6.74 14.22 21.62
N PRO A 117 -7.75 15.11 21.71
CA PRO A 117 -8.36 15.46 22.99
C PRO A 117 -9.05 14.27 23.68
N LEU A 118 -9.68 13.36 22.92
CA LEU A 118 -10.29 12.14 23.46
C LEU A 118 -9.23 11.12 23.88
N PHE A 119 -8.17 10.96 23.08
CA PHE A 119 -7.03 10.12 23.43
C PHE A 119 -6.35 10.58 24.71
N GLY A 120 -6.25 11.89 24.92
CA GLY A 120 -5.73 12.50 26.14
C GLY A 120 -6.58 12.11 27.34
N LYS A 121 -7.90 12.35 27.28
CA LYS A 121 -8.85 11.98 28.33
C LYS A 121 -8.84 10.47 28.65
N ALA A 122 -8.64 9.63 27.64
CA ALA A 122 -8.56 8.18 27.79
C ALA A 122 -7.18 7.69 28.29
N GLY A 123 -6.17 8.56 28.37
CA GLY A 123 -4.81 8.19 28.79
C GLY A 123 -4.04 7.35 27.75
N VAL A 124 -4.47 7.34 26.48
CA VAL A 124 -3.93 6.42 25.45
C VAL A 124 -2.94 7.08 24.48
N CYS A 125 -2.68 8.38 24.62
CA CYS A 125 -1.76 9.12 23.76
C CYS A 125 -0.36 8.51 23.60
N PRO A 126 0.32 8.00 24.65
CA PRO A 126 1.63 7.36 24.48
C PRO A 126 1.60 6.12 23.56
N THR A 127 0.56 5.29 23.72
CA THR A 127 0.35 4.09 22.91
C THR A 127 0.08 4.46 21.45
N LEU A 128 -0.83 5.43 21.22
CA LEU A 128 -1.17 5.86 19.87
C LEU A 128 -0.03 6.63 19.19
N HIS A 129 0.75 7.42 19.93
CA HIS A 129 1.98 8.04 19.43
C HIS A 129 2.93 6.98 18.85
N THR A 130 3.19 5.91 19.60
CA THR A 130 4.07 4.83 19.17
C THR A 130 3.52 4.11 17.94
N ALA A 131 2.23 3.80 17.92
CA ALA A 131 1.58 3.13 16.80
C ALA A 131 1.58 3.98 15.53
N VAL A 132 1.17 5.25 15.61
CA VAL A 132 1.12 6.18 14.47
C VAL A 132 2.52 6.49 13.94
N SER A 133 3.52 6.65 14.82
CA SER A 133 4.91 6.83 14.41
C SER A 133 5.44 5.61 13.64
N THR A 134 5.15 4.39 14.13
CA THR A 134 5.56 3.16 13.45
C THR A 134 4.88 2.99 12.10
N MET A 135 3.58 3.31 12.00
CA MET A 135 2.84 3.30 10.74
C MET A 135 3.42 4.32 9.76
N GLY A 136 3.64 5.56 10.19
CA GLY A 136 4.20 6.62 9.35
C GLY A 136 5.56 6.28 8.78
N ALA A 137 6.48 5.77 9.62
CA ALA A 137 7.79 5.32 9.17
C ALA A 137 7.70 4.19 8.11
N GLY A 138 6.79 3.23 8.32
CA GLY A 138 6.55 2.16 7.36
C GLY A 138 5.98 2.65 6.04
N VAL A 139 4.98 3.54 6.07
CA VAL A 139 4.36 4.11 4.86
C VAL A 139 5.38 4.93 4.06
N VAL A 140 6.14 5.81 4.71
CA VAL A 140 7.18 6.61 4.05
C VAL A 140 8.23 5.72 3.40
N LYS A 141 8.66 4.64 4.07
CA LYS A 141 9.57 3.66 3.48
C LYS A 141 8.95 3.01 2.24
N LEU A 142 7.73 2.48 2.35
CA LEU A 142 7.03 1.83 1.23
C LEU A 142 6.89 2.78 0.03
N MET A 143 6.51 4.04 0.26
CA MET A 143 6.39 5.03 -0.81
C MET A 143 7.73 5.32 -1.50
N ASN A 144 8.83 5.38 -0.75
CA ASN A 144 10.18 5.54 -1.32
C ASN A 144 10.57 4.30 -2.14
N ASP A 145 10.36 3.10 -1.61
CA ASP A 145 10.70 1.84 -2.29
C ASP A 145 9.91 1.67 -3.60
N VAL A 146 8.63 2.09 -3.61
CA VAL A 146 7.79 2.13 -4.81
C VAL A 146 8.27 3.21 -5.78
N SER A 147 8.62 4.40 -5.28
CA SER A 147 9.20 5.48 -6.07
C SER A 147 10.47 5.03 -6.79
N ASP A 148 11.33 4.27 -6.13
CA ASP A 148 12.56 3.72 -6.71
C ASP A 148 12.33 2.69 -7.83
N LYS A 149 11.13 2.13 -7.95
CA LYS A 149 10.75 1.30 -9.10
C LYS A 149 10.32 2.12 -10.31
N PHE A 150 10.05 3.42 -10.17
CA PHE A 150 9.69 4.29 -11.29
C PHE A 150 10.91 4.95 -11.93
N PRO A 151 10.84 5.29 -13.24
CA PRO A 151 11.87 6.07 -13.90
C PRO A 151 12.00 7.47 -13.27
N GLN A 152 13.13 8.15 -13.53
CA GLN A 152 13.44 9.45 -12.92
C GLN A 152 12.34 10.50 -13.09
N GLU A 153 11.67 10.51 -14.25
CA GLU A 153 10.54 11.38 -14.54
C GLU A 153 9.34 11.11 -13.60
N GLY A 154 9.04 9.84 -13.30
CA GLY A 154 7.99 9.47 -12.35
C GLY A 154 8.36 9.77 -10.90
N ARG A 155 9.64 9.65 -10.54
CA ARG A 155 10.15 9.95 -9.19
C ARG A 155 9.97 11.42 -8.81
N GLN A 156 10.18 12.34 -9.75
CA GLN A 156 9.99 13.78 -9.48
C GLN A 156 8.53 14.11 -9.14
N ASN A 157 7.56 13.45 -9.79
CA ASN A 157 6.15 13.64 -9.51
C ASN A 157 5.75 13.10 -8.12
N ASN A 158 6.41 12.04 -7.66
CA ASN A 158 6.11 11.42 -6.37
C ASN A 158 6.79 12.11 -5.17
N ALA A 159 7.87 12.86 -5.40
CA ALA A 159 8.62 13.51 -4.32
C ALA A 159 7.77 14.48 -3.50
N HIS A 160 6.92 15.29 -4.15
CA HIS A 160 6.00 16.20 -3.47
C HIS A 160 5.00 15.44 -2.60
N THR A 161 4.44 14.34 -3.11
CA THR A 161 3.50 13.49 -2.39
C THR A 161 4.12 12.83 -1.17
N ILE A 162 5.34 12.29 -1.31
CA ILE A 162 6.09 11.68 -0.20
C ILE A 162 6.39 12.72 0.88
N GLN A 163 6.80 13.93 0.48
CA GLN A 163 7.08 15.02 1.39
C GLN A 163 5.83 15.44 2.16
N HIS A 164 4.72 15.69 1.45
CA HIS A 164 3.42 16.02 2.04
C HIS A 164 2.99 14.98 3.09
N PHE A 165 3.09 13.69 2.76
CA PHE A 165 2.78 12.63 3.72
C PHE A 165 3.70 12.62 4.93
N THR A 166 5.00 12.78 4.70
CA THR A 166 6.00 12.83 5.78
C THR A 166 5.67 13.96 6.74
N ASP A 167 5.31 15.14 6.22
CA ASP A 167 4.94 16.31 7.02
C ASP A 167 3.61 16.10 7.77
N SER A 168 2.60 15.53 7.12
CA SER A 168 1.31 15.20 7.76
C SER A 168 1.48 14.17 8.89
N PHE A 169 2.27 13.12 8.69
CA PHE A 169 2.60 12.16 9.76
C PHE A 169 3.38 12.83 10.89
N ALA A 170 4.36 13.67 10.58
CA ALA A 170 5.13 14.40 11.59
C ALA A 170 4.23 15.31 12.44
N SER A 171 3.26 16.00 11.82
CA SER A 171 2.26 16.82 12.53
C SER A 171 1.42 15.98 13.50
N ALA A 172 0.83 14.87 13.03
CA ALA A 172 0.00 14.00 13.87
C ALA A 172 0.81 13.38 15.02
N VAL A 173 2.04 12.92 14.75
CA VAL A 173 2.97 12.38 15.74
C VAL A 173 3.33 13.44 16.78
N ALA A 174 3.63 14.67 16.36
CA ALA A 174 3.95 15.77 17.29
C ALA A 174 2.77 16.09 18.23
N LYS A 175 1.53 16.10 17.72
CA LYS A 175 0.33 16.32 18.55
C LYS A 175 0.09 15.18 19.54
N LEU A 176 0.30 13.93 19.11
CA LEU A 176 0.20 12.76 19.99
C LEU A 176 1.31 12.76 21.05
N LYS A 177 2.54 13.16 20.71
CA LYS A 177 3.64 13.33 21.66
C LYS A 177 3.32 14.40 22.70
N ALA A 178 2.88 15.59 22.27
CA ALA A 178 2.47 16.65 23.18
C ALA A 178 1.34 16.20 24.13
N CYS A 179 0.38 15.43 23.63
CA CYS A 179 -0.66 14.82 24.45
C CYS A 179 -0.09 13.80 25.46
N ALA A 180 0.85 12.95 25.05
CA ALA A 180 1.51 11.99 25.91
C ALA A 180 2.30 12.69 27.04
N ASP A 181 3.00 13.78 26.72
CA ASP A 181 3.80 14.56 27.69
C ASP A 181 2.90 15.19 28.77
N VAL A 182 1.73 15.72 28.39
CA VAL A 182 0.73 16.25 29.35
C VAL A 182 0.17 15.15 30.24
N ASN A 183 -0.15 13.98 29.68
CA ASN A 183 -0.65 12.83 30.45
C ASN A 183 0.38 12.32 31.46
N ASN A 184 1.68 12.44 31.15
CA ASN A 184 2.77 12.08 32.04
C ASN A 184 3.06 13.14 33.12
N ALA A 185 2.74 14.41 32.88
CA ALA A 185 3.00 15.51 33.82
C ALA A 185 2.00 15.57 35.00
N GLY A 186 0.79 15.02 34.85
CA GLY A 186 -0.26 15.04 35.89
C GLY A 186 -0.34 13.79 36.77
N GLY A 187 0.29 12.68 36.36
CA GLY A 187 0.29 11.42 37.10
C GLY A 187 1.62 11.20 37.83
N GLY A 188 1.59 11.13 39.15
CA GLY A 188 2.79 10.90 39.95
C GLY A 188 3.63 9.71 39.46
N LYS A 189 4.93 9.97 39.26
CA LYS A 189 6.06 9.02 39.28
C LYS A 189 5.86 7.69 38.54
N HIS A 190 5.75 7.68 37.22
CA HIS A 190 6.23 6.54 36.42
C HIS A 190 7.04 7.08 35.24
N GLY A 191 8.29 7.44 35.52
CA GLY A 191 9.26 7.84 34.49
C GLY A 191 9.66 6.63 33.67
N GLY A 192 9.24 6.61 32.41
CA GLY A 192 9.91 5.88 31.35
C GLY A 192 10.42 6.91 30.35
N ASP A 193 11.74 6.97 30.16
CA ASP A 193 12.36 7.75 29.09
C ASP A 193 11.78 7.34 27.72
N TYR A 194 10.89 8.16 27.17
CA TYR A 194 10.33 7.96 25.82
C TYR A 194 11.14 8.70 24.73
N ASP A 195 12.32 9.23 25.05
CA ASP A 195 13.16 10.00 24.13
C ASP A 195 14.12 9.16 23.27
N SER A 196 13.99 7.83 23.29
CA SER A 196 14.63 6.99 22.29
C SER A 196 13.69 6.78 21.11
N ALA A 197 13.71 7.70 20.15
CA ALA A 197 13.38 7.33 18.77
C ALA A 197 14.19 6.06 18.43
N PRO A 198 13.59 4.98 17.89
CA PRO A 198 14.36 3.82 17.54
C PRO A 198 15.31 4.20 16.42
N ALA A 199 16.62 4.13 16.70
CA ALA A 199 17.62 4.00 15.66
C ALA A 199 17.20 2.83 14.73
N PRO A 200 17.42 2.93 13.41
CA PRO A 200 16.99 1.92 12.45
C PRO A 200 17.90 0.68 12.52
N SER A 201 17.83 -0.08 13.62
CA SER A 201 18.47 -1.38 13.77
C SER A 201 18.05 -2.05 15.08
N ALA A 202 16.82 -2.55 15.15
CA ALA A 202 16.46 -3.55 16.14
C ALA A 202 15.56 -4.60 15.49
N THR A 203 16.14 -5.77 15.22
CA THR A 203 15.43 -6.96 14.77
C THR A 203 14.34 -7.30 15.80
N TYR A 204 13.12 -6.89 15.51
CA TYR A 204 11.94 -7.29 16.26
C TYR A 204 11.73 -8.79 16.05
N LYS A 205 11.82 -9.56 17.14
CA LYS A 205 11.51 -10.98 17.16
C LYS A 205 9.99 -11.10 17.36
N PRO A 206 9.21 -11.57 16.37
CA PRO A 206 7.76 -11.70 16.53
C PRO A 206 7.43 -12.68 17.66
N ALA A 207 6.32 -12.44 18.36
CA ALA A 207 5.75 -13.41 19.29
C ALA A 207 5.50 -14.72 18.54
N ALA A 208 5.89 -15.84 19.13
CA ALA A 208 5.77 -17.17 18.54
C ALA A 208 4.30 -17.53 18.32
N THR A 209 3.79 -17.28 17.11
CA THR A 209 2.51 -17.81 16.65
C THR A 209 2.70 -19.31 16.44
N ALA A 210 1.90 -20.11 17.13
CA ALA A 210 1.89 -21.56 17.00
C ALA A 210 1.76 -21.96 15.52
N THR A 211 2.71 -22.76 15.04
CA THR A 211 2.72 -23.40 13.72
C THR A 211 1.55 -24.36 13.57
N GLY A 212 0.40 -23.84 13.16
CA GLY A 212 -0.66 -24.60 12.52
C GLY A 212 -0.53 -24.44 11.00
N VAL A 213 0.24 -25.32 10.38
CA VAL A 213 0.38 -25.39 8.92
C VAL A 213 -0.98 -25.80 8.35
N VAL A 214 -1.72 -24.84 7.78
CA VAL A 214 -2.88 -25.15 6.93
C VAL A 214 -2.34 -25.43 5.52
N PRO A 215 -2.47 -26.66 4.99
CA PRO A 215 -2.02 -26.95 3.64
C PRO A 215 -2.87 -26.21 2.59
N PRO A 216 -2.31 -25.84 1.43
CA PRO A 216 -3.10 -25.32 0.33
C PRO A 216 -4.14 -26.36 -0.14
N PRO A 217 -5.32 -25.94 -0.63
CA PRO A 217 -6.33 -26.87 -1.12
C PRO A 217 -5.77 -27.69 -2.30
N ARG A 218 -5.65 -29.00 -2.09
CA ARG A 218 -5.37 -29.97 -3.15
C ARG A 218 -6.55 -30.02 -4.12
N VAL A 219 -6.32 -29.62 -5.36
CA VAL A 219 -7.20 -29.95 -6.48
C VAL A 219 -7.05 -31.46 -6.74
N SER A 220 -8.01 -32.24 -6.26
CA SER A 220 -8.09 -33.67 -6.54
C SER A 220 -8.58 -33.89 -7.97
N GLY A 221 -7.66 -34.16 -8.89
CA GLY A 221 -7.97 -34.67 -10.22
C GLY A 221 -8.53 -36.09 -10.12
N GLY A 222 -9.86 -36.19 -10.11
CA GLY A 222 -10.59 -37.46 -10.23
C GLY A 222 -11.10 -37.64 -11.66
N ALA A 223 -10.51 -38.59 -12.39
CA ALA A 223 -10.99 -39.05 -13.68
C ALA A 223 -12.40 -39.64 -13.55
N ARG A 224 -13.36 -39.14 -14.32
CA ARG A 224 -14.57 -39.88 -14.71
C ARG A 224 -14.91 -39.64 -16.17
N ASN A 225 -14.99 -40.77 -16.85
CA ASN A 225 -15.41 -41.03 -18.21
C ASN A 225 -16.94 -40.82 -18.37
N GLY A 226 -17.41 -40.31 -19.51
CA GLY A 226 -18.82 -40.46 -19.92
C GLY A 226 -19.51 -39.25 -20.57
N THR A 227 -19.67 -39.35 -21.91
CA THR A 227 -20.87 -39.06 -22.74
C THR A 227 -21.46 -37.65 -22.88
N GLU A 228 -21.36 -37.15 -24.12
CA GLU A 228 -22.42 -36.59 -24.97
C GLU A 228 -23.17 -35.31 -24.56
N GLY A 229 -22.93 -34.26 -25.37
CA GLY A 229 -24.00 -33.54 -26.06
C GLY A 229 -24.82 -32.50 -25.28
N ALA A 230 -24.37 -31.24 -25.30
CA ALA A 230 -25.29 -30.10 -25.37
C ALA A 230 -24.52 -28.83 -25.79
N THR A 231 -24.80 -28.37 -27.00
CA THR A 231 -24.52 -27.02 -27.48
C THR A 231 -25.17 -25.98 -26.55
N LYS A 232 -24.36 -25.12 -25.92
CA LYS A 232 -24.84 -23.88 -25.32
C LYS A 232 -23.92 -22.73 -25.71
N THR A 233 -24.53 -21.74 -26.33
CA THR A 233 -23.98 -20.51 -26.88
C THR A 233 -23.28 -19.64 -25.82
N PRO A 234 -22.28 -18.84 -26.19
CA PRO A 234 -21.72 -17.83 -25.29
C PRO A 234 -22.73 -16.70 -25.08
N ILE A 235 -23.07 -16.41 -23.82
CA ILE A 235 -23.79 -15.20 -23.43
C ILE A 235 -22.77 -14.06 -23.44
N VAL A 236 -22.86 -13.21 -24.46
CA VAL A 236 -22.27 -11.88 -24.47
C VAL A 236 -23.23 -10.96 -23.71
N THR A 237 -22.87 -10.53 -22.50
CA THR A 237 -23.58 -9.44 -21.83
C THR A 237 -22.89 -8.14 -22.19
N ALA A 238 -23.37 -7.53 -23.27
CA ALA A 238 -23.05 -6.17 -23.66
C ALA A 238 -24.18 -5.23 -23.20
N GLY A 239 -23.80 -4.19 -22.46
CA GLY A 239 -24.45 -2.87 -22.49
C GLY A 239 -25.68 -2.63 -21.61
N ALA A 240 -25.56 -1.66 -20.71
CA ALA A 240 -26.26 -0.37 -20.88
C ALA A 240 -25.71 0.69 -19.92
N SER A 241 -25.04 1.66 -20.53
CA SER A 241 -24.67 2.98 -20.03
C SER A 241 -25.88 3.78 -19.50
N SER A 242 -25.67 4.51 -18.41
CA SER A 242 -26.41 5.75 -18.14
C SER A 242 -25.44 6.91 -18.17
N VAL A 243 -25.48 7.61 -19.29
CA VAL A 243 -24.80 8.88 -19.54
C VAL A 243 -25.62 9.98 -18.86
N VAL A 244 -25.05 10.68 -17.90
CA VAL A 244 -25.46 12.06 -17.59
C VAL A 244 -24.26 12.94 -17.86
N ALA A 245 -24.15 13.34 -19.13
CA ALA A 245 -23.29 14.42 -19.55
C ALA A 245 -23.98 15.74 -19.21
N LYS A 246 -23.30 16.60 -18.46
CA LYS A 246 -23.42 18.06 -18.59
C LYS A 246 -22.24 18.75 -17.88
N GLY A 247 -21.35 19.33 -18.68
CA GLY A 247 -20.61 20.54 -18.31
C GLY A 247 -19.13 20.36 -18.00
N LEU A 248 -18.29 20.66 -19.00
CA LEU A 248 -17.00 21.35 -18.89
C LEU A 248 -16.09 21.02 -17.68
N VAL A 249 -15.05 20.21 -17.90
CA VAL A 249 -13.65 20.62 -17.63
C VAL A 249 -12.74 19.92 -18.66
N ALA A 250 -12.60 20.54 -19.83
CA ALA A 250 -11.33 20.49 -20.54
C ALA A 250 -10.42 21.54 -19.89
N ALA A 251 -9.14 21.22 -19.72
CA ALA A 251 -8.07 22.00 -19.09
C ALA A 251 -7.87 21.76 -17.57
N LEU A 252 -7.10 20.71 -17.24
CA LEU A 252 -6.21 20.72 -16.07
C LEU A 252 -5.09 19.67 -16.23
N VAL A 253 -4.31 19.80 -17.32
CA VAL A 253 -3.00 19.14 -17.50
C VAL A 253 -1.87 20.19 -17.54
N ALA A 254 -2.14 21.42 -17.09
CA ALA A 254 -1.18 22.53 -17.11
C ALA A 254 -0.90 23.15 -15.74
N ALA A 255 -1.33 22.54 -14.62
CA ALA A 255 -1.11 23.09 -13.28
C ALA A 255 -0.10 22.31 -12.42
N PHE A 256 0.58 21.31 -12.97
CA PHE A 256 1.72 20.63 -12.29
C PHE A 256 3.08 21.04 -12.85
N PHE A 257 3.14 22.09 -13.68
CA PHE A 257 4.37 22.67 -14.24
C PHE A 257 4.57 24.14 -13.85
N LEU A 258 4.16 24.54 -12.64
CA LEU A 258 4.56 25.80 -12.00
C LEU A 258 4.87 25.58 -10.53
#